data_AF-A0A7D5MWM6-F1
#
_entry.id   AF-A0A7D5MWM6-F1
#
_cell.length_a   1.000
_cell.length_b   1.000
_cell.length_c   1.000
_cell.angle_alpha   90.00
_cell.angle_beta   90.00
_cell.angle_gamma   90.00
#
_symmetry.space_group_name_H-M   'P 1'
#
loop_
_entity.id
_entity.type
_entity.pdbx_description
1 polymer ?
#
loop_
_entity_poly.entity_id
_entity_poly.type
_entity_poly.pdbx_seq_one_letter_code
_entity_poly.pdbx_strand_id
1 'polypeptide(L)'
;MTVDIINQTIRAMCLEVETQVSAVQNWQQMAEEEFLYEAAICIFGSQMVFEMAVATADRLREKKLLQPAPCGRSVQVIERKVIAALSDPLPIPACNGAQRWVRPRFKNRLASLLARTIVEIYGQSRTIRGFCSMPGMRGKLGKP
;
A
#
# COMPACT_ATOMS: atom_id res chain seq x y z
N MET A 1 2.73 18.36 -34.53
CA MET A 1 2.93 17.08 -33.81
C MET A 1 3.19 17.38 -32.35
N THR A 2 2.20 17.22 -31.47
CA THR A 2 2.44 17.18 -30.01
C THR A 2 1.18 16.75 -29.24
N VAL A 3 0.06 17.45 -29.40
CA VAL A 3 -1.11 17.24 -28.53
C VAL A 3 -1.98 16.05 -28.96
N ASP A 4 -2.19 15.84 -30.26
CA ASP A 4 -3.07 14.76 -30.74
C ASP A 4 -2.50 13.37 -30.44
N ILE A 5 -1.18 13.20 -30.56
CA ILE A 5 -0.49 11.94 -30.20
C ILE A 5 -0.57 11.71 -28.69
N ILE A 6 -0.35 12.75 -27.88
CA ILE A 6 -0.51 12.65 -26.42
C ILE A 6 -1.95 12.25 -26.07
N ASN A 7 -2.95 12.89 -26.68
CA ASN A 7 -4.36 12.57 -26.44
C ASN A 7 -4.69 11.14 -26.85
N GLN A 8 -4.10 10.65 -27.93
CA GLN A 8 -4.30 9.27 -28.39
C GLN A 8 -3.65 8.26 -27.43
N THR A 9 -2.43 8.54 -26.96
CA THR A 9 -1.76 7.72 -25.94
C THR A 9 -2.54 7.73 -24.62
N ILE A 10 -3.02 8.88 -24.16
CA ILE A 10 -3.85 8.99 -22.96
C ILE A 10 -5.12 8.16 -23.13
N ARG A 11 -5.82 8.27 -24.26
CA ARG A 11 -7.03 7.46 -24.52
C ARG A 11 -6.74 5.96 -24.54
N ALA A 12 -5.62 5.56 -25.13
CA ALA A 12 -5.20 4.16 -25.14
C ALA A 12 -4.89 3.65 -23.71
N MET A 13 -4.18 4.45 -22.91
CA MET A 13 -3.92 4.12 -21.50
C MET A 13 -5.20 4.08 -20.67
N CYS A 14 -6.13 5.03 -20.88
CA CYS A 14 -7.42 5.03 -20.20
C CYS A 14 -8.23 3.78 -20.57
N LEU A 15 -8.24 3.39 -21.85
CA LEU A 15 -8.92 2.17 -22.30
C LEU A 15 -8.27 0.91 -21.68
N GLU A 16 -6.93 0.87 -21.63
CA GLU A 16 -6.20 -0.21 -20.97
C GLU A 16 -6.53 -0.29 -19.47
N VAL A 17 -6.58 0.86 -18.79
CA VAL A 17 -7.00 0.93 -17.39
C VAL A 17 -8.45 0.49 -17.25
N GLU A 18 -9.39 1.01 -18.05
CA GLU A 18 -10.82 0.66 -18.00
C GLU A 18 -11.09 -0.83 -18.26
N THR A 19 -10.35 -1.44 -19.17
CA THR A 19 -10.44 -2.88 -19.45
C THR A 19 -9.87 -3.73 -18.31
N GLN A 20 -8.83 -3.26 -17.62
CA GLN A 20 -8.33 -3.87 -16.38
C GLN A 20 -9.22 -3.55 -15.16
N VAL A 21 -10.00 -2.46 -15.20
CA VAL A 21 -10.87 -1.95 -14.12
C VAL A 21 -12.14 -2.78 -13.93
N SER A 22 -12.44 -3.75 -14.80
CA SER A 22 -13.49 -4.75 -14.50
C SER A 22 -13.22 -5.55 -13.21
N ALA A 23 -12.02 -5.41 -12.63
CA ALA A 23 -11.64 -5.89 -11.30
C ALA A 23 -11.15 -4.78 -10.35
N VAL A 24 -11.57 -3.51 -10.50
CA VAL A 24 -11.42 -2.55 -9.39
C VAL A 24 -12.20 -3.12 -8.23
N GLN A 25 -11.47 -3.71 -7.27
CA GLN A 25 -12.00 -4.15 -6.00
C GLN A 25 -12.87 -3.01 -5.47
N ASN A 26 -14.17 -3.26 -5.42
CA ASN A 26 -15.08 -2.31 -4.81
C ASN A 26 -14.58 -2.12 -3.37
N TRP A 27 -14.04 -0.94 -3.06
CA TRP A 27 -13.51 -0.61 -1.74
C TRP A 27 -14.55 -0.87 -0.64
N GLN A 28 -15.85 -0.81 -0.96
CA GLN A 28 -16.93 -1.16 -0.04
C GLN A 28 -16.94 -2.65 0.36
N GLN A 29 -16.40 -3.52 -0.50
CA GLN A 29 -16.30 -4.96 -0.32
C GLN A 29 -14.93 -5.41 0.20
N MET A 30 -13.92 -4.53 0.18
CA MET A 30 -12.57 -4.86 0.67
C MET A 30 -12.53 -5.13 2.17
N ALA A 31 -11.85 -6.20 2.57
CA ALA A 31 -11.58 -6.50 3.97
C ALA A 31 -10.54 -5.53 4.56
N GLU A 32 -10.51 -5.39 5.89
CA GLU A 32 -9.54 -4.51 6.56
C GLU A 32 -8.07 -4.93 6.34
N GLU A 33 -7.80 -6.22 6.16
CA GLU A 33 -6.48 -6.72 5.78
C GLU A 33 -6.05 -6.22 4.40
N GLU A 34 -6.99 -6.08 3.46
CA GLU A 34 -6.73 -5.57 2.11
C GLU A 34 -6.48 -4.05 2.15
N PHE A 35 -7.25 -3.31 2.96
CA PHE A 35 -6.97 -1.90 3.19
C PHE A 35 -5.60 -1.66 3.82
N LEU A 36 -5.21 -2.50 4.77
CA LEU A 36 -3.91 -2.38 5.42
C LEU A 36 -2.76 -2.75 4.46
N TYR A 37 -3.01 -3.70 3.54
CA TYR A 37 -2.09 -4.01 2.46
C TYR A 37 -1.90 -2.83 1.50
N GLU A 38 -2.98 -2.21 1.03
CA GLU A 38 -2.90 -1.00 0.19
C GLU A 38 -2.22 0.17 0.93
N ALA A 39 -2.52 0.35 2.22
CA ALA A 39 -1.87 1.36 3.04
C ALA A 39 -0.36 1.11 3.16
N ALA A 40 0.05 -0.16 3.31
CA ALA A 40 1.48 -0.52 3.33
C ALA A 40 2.15 -0.21 1.99
N ILE A 41 1.53 -0.53 0.85
CA ILE A 41 2.03 -0.15 -0.48
C ILE A 41 2.18 1.36 -0.59
N CYS A 42 1.16 2.14 -0.17
CA CYS A 42 1.21 3.60 -0.23
C CYS A 42 2.35 4.18 0.63
N ILE A 43 2.49 3.72 1.87
CA ILE A 43 3.54 4.18 2.79
C ILE A 43 4.92 3.86 2.21
N PHE A 44 5.11 2.63 1.71
CA PHE A 44 6.40 2.19 1.19
C PHE A 44 6.72 2.83 -0.16
N GLY A 45 5.76 2.92 -1.08
CA GLY A 45 5.88 3.55 -2.39
C GLY A 45 6.28 5.01 -2.32
N SER A 46 5.96 5.72 -1.22
CA SER A 46 6.47 7.08 -0.98
C SER A 46 7.99 7.16 -0.73
N GLN A 47 8.65 6.03 -0.45
CA GLN A 47 10.07 5.94 -0.08
C GLN A 47 10.89 5.06 -1.04
N MET A 48 10.26 4.33 -1.96
CA MET A 48 10.92 3.37 -2.85
C MET A 48 10.15 3.15 -4.15
N VAL A 49 10.78 2.45 -5.11
CA VAL A 49 10.14 2.07 -6.37
C VAL A 49 8.94 1.14 -6.13
N PHE A 50 7.90 1.26 -6.96
CA PHE A 50 6.62 0.60 -6.77
C PHE A 50 6.76 -0.93 -6.65
N GLU A 51 7.58 -1.56 -7.49
CA GLU A 51 7.79 -3.02 -7.49
C GLU A 51 8.40 -3.51 -6.18
N MET A 52 9.27 -2.69 -5.56
CA MET A 52 9.82 -2.98 -4.24
C MET A 52 8.75 -2.82 -3.17
N ALA A 53 7.91 -1.79 -3.26
CA ALA A 53 6.83 -1.56 -2.31
C ALA A 53 5.83 -2.72 -2.31
N VAL A 54 5.44 -3.19 -3.49
CA VAL A 54 4.57 -4.37 -3.69
C VAL A 54 5.22 -5.63 -3.11
N ALA A 55 6.45 -5.95 -3.52
CA ALA A 55 7.15 -7.15 -3.01
C ALA A 55 7.33 -7.10 -1.47
N THR A 56 7.51 -5.90 -0.92
CA THR A 56 7.59 -5.68 0.52
C THR A 56 6.24 -5.95 1.19
N ALA A 57 5.15 -5.39 0.66
CA ALA A 57 3.80 -5.61 1.17
C ALA A 57 3.39 -7.09 1.09
N ASP A 58 3.69 -7.77 -0.03
CA ASP A 58 3.46 -9.21 -0.22
C ASP A 58 4.13 -10.02 0.89
N ARG A 59 5.43 -9.77 1.15
CA ARG A 59 6.15 -10.45 2.23
C ARG A 59 5.50 -10.23 3.60
N LEU A 60 5.01 -9.02 3.87
CA LEU A 60 4.33 -8.74 5.14
C LEU A 60 2.96 -9.43 5.22
N ARG A 61 2.26 -9.56 4.09
CA ARG A 61 0.99 -10.29 3.97
C ARG A 61 1.20 -11.79 4.22
N GLU A 62 2.18 -12.40 3.56
CA GLU A 62 2.58 -13.80 3.74
C GLU A 62 2.92 -14.11 5.21
N LYS A 63 3.66 -13.19 5.86
CA LYS A 63 4.03 -13.30 7.28
C LYS A 63 2.89 -12.91 8.25
N LYS A 64 1.68 -12.63 7.75
CA LYS A 64 0.49 -12.22 8.52
C LYS A 64 0.76 -11.02 9.45
N LEU A 65 1.60 -10.10 8.99
CA LEU A 65 1.93 -8.86 9.70
C LEU A 65 0.96 -7.72 9.38
N LEU A 66 0.22 -7.85 8.27
CA LEU A 66 -0.82 -6.92 7.83
C LEU A 66 -2.21 -7.41 8.27
N GLN A 67 -2.38 -7.58 9.58
CA GLN A 67 -3.67 -7.92 10.15
C GLN A 67 -4.13 -6.81 11.10
N PRO A 68 -5.44 -6.49 11.15
CA PRO A 68 -6.02 -5.65 12.17
C PRO A 68 -5.57 -6.15 13.54
N ALA A 69 -4.75 -5.37 14.23
CA ALA A 69 -4.26 -5.78 15.52
C ALA A 69 -5.43 -5.74 16.52
N PRO A 70 -5.63 -6.78 17.34
CA PRO A 70 -6.47 -6.62 18.52
C PRO A 70 -5.88 -5.50 19.38
N CYS A 71 -6.77 -4.71 19.98
CA CYS A 71 -6.44 -3.56 20.81
C CYS A 71 -5.30 -3.91 21.78
N GLY A 72 -4.22 -3.11 21.80
CA GLY A 72 -3.11 -3.27 22.74
C GLY A 72 -1.79 -3.88 22.20
N ARG A 73 -1.61 -4.12 20.89
CA ARG A 73 -0.25 -4.39 20.37
C ARG A 73 0.63 -3.15 20.54
N SER A 74 1.76 -3.30 21.22
CA SER A 74 2.75 -2.23 21.31
C SER A 74 3.45 -2.00 19.97
N VAL A 75 3.68 -0.74 19.63
CA VAL A 75 4.40 -0.29 18.42
C VAL A 75 5.70 -1.07 18.24
N GLN A 76 6.47 -1.25 19.33
CA GLN A 76 7.78 -1.91 19.30
C GLN A 76 7.71 -3.41 18.92
N VAL A 77 6.59 -4.09 19.19
CA VAL A 77 6.41 -5.50 18.79
C VAL A 77 6.16 -5.59 17.29
N ILE A 78 5.33 -4.69 16.76
CA ILE A 78 5.07 -4.62 15.31
C ILE A 78 6.35 -4.24 14.57
N GLU A 79 7.05 -3.20 15.02
CA GLU A 79 8.32 -2.77 14.42
C GLU A 79 9.33 -3.89 14.33
N ARG A 80 9.58 -4.61 15.43
CA ARG A 80 10.55 -5.73 15.44
C ARG A 80 10.18 -6.83 14.45
N LYS A 81 8.90 -7.19 14.36
CA LYS A 81 8.42 -8.21 13.42
C LYS A 81 8.57 -7.76 11.97
N VAL A 82 8.27 -6.48 11.68
CA VAL A 82 8.45 -5.91 10.34
C VAL A 82 9.95 -5.86 9.99
N ILE A 83 10.81 -5.38 10.89
CA ILE A 83 12.27 -5.36 10.66
C ILE A 83 12.81 -6.76 10.36
N ALA A 84 12.38 -7.77 11.13
CA ALA A 84 12.76 -9.16 10.88
C ALA A 84 12.28 -9.62 9.50
N ALA A 85 11.03 -9.30 9.12
CA ALA A 85 10.49 -9.64 7.80
C ALA A 85 11.26 -9.02 6.63
N LEU A 86 11.74 -7.79 6.81
CA LEU A 86 12.47 -7.00 5.81
C LEU A 86 13.99 -7.18 5.84
N SER A 87 14.50 -8.04 6.71
CA SER A 87 15.94 -8.30 6.79
C SER A 87 16.42 -9.25 5.69
N ASP A 88 15.52 -10.11 5.22
CA ASP A 88 15.77 -11.04 4.13
C ASP A 88 15.60 -10.35 2.77
N PRO A 89 16.38 -10.72 1.74
CA PRO A 89 16.17 -10.21 0.39
C PRO A 89 14.80 -10.65 -0.17
N LEU A 90 14.25 -9.81 -1.03
CA LEU A 90 12.97 -10.01 -1.71
C LEU A 90 13.22 -10.24 -3.22
N PRO A 91 12.46 -11.15 -3.85
CA PRO A 91 12.47 -11.29 -5.30
C PRO A 91 11.71 -10.12 -5.93
N ILE A 92 12.31 -9.48 -6.92
CA ILE A 92 11.71 -8.37 -7.67
C ILE A 92 11.85 -8.66 -9.16
N PRO A 93 10.77 -8.48 -9.96
CA PRO A 93 10.87 -8.58 -11.41
C PRO A 93 11.83 -7.52 -11.95
N ALA A 94 12.81 -7.94 -12.73
CA ALA A 94 13.68 -7.06 -13.49
C ALA A 94 13.12 -6.86 -14.90
N CYS A 95 13.52 -5.76 -15.56
CA CYS A 95 13.03 -5.38 -16.89
C CYS A 95 13.30 -6.43 -17.99
N ASN A 96 14.23 -7.36 -17.75
CA ASN A 96 14.58 -8.45 -18.67
C ASN A 96 13.79 -9.75 -18.39
N GLY A 97 12.77 -9.72 -17.53
CA GLY A 97 12.01 -10.90 -17.10
C GLY A 97 12.74 -11.79 -16.07
N ALA A 98 13.98 -11.44 -15.69
CA ALA A 98 14.68 -12.15 -14.62
C ALA A 98 14.22 -11.67 -13.23
N GLN A 99 14.42 -12.49 -12.20
CA GLN A 99 14.22 -12.07 -10.81
C GLN A 99 15.54 -11.58 -10.21
N ARG A 100 15.50 -10.40 -9.58
CA ARG A 100 16.59 -9.88 -8.77
C ARG A 100 16.26 -9.99 -7.29
N TRP A 101 17.24 -10.39 -6.48
CA TRP A 101 17.12 -10.46 -5.03
C TRP A 101 17.64 -9.17 -4.42
N VAL A 102 16.75 -8.36 -3.86
CA VAL A 102 17.10 -7.03 -3.35
C VAL A 102 16.56 -6.85 -1.94
N ARG A 103 17.34 -6.18 -1.09
CA ARG A 103 16.93 -5.83 0.28
C ARG A 103 16.26 -4.45 0.30
N PRO A 104 15.09 -4.30 0.95
CA PRO A 104 14.50 -2.99 1.18
C PRO A 104 15.44 -2.07 1.94
N ARG A 105 15.66 -0.86 1.42
CA ARG A 105 16.42 0.19 2.11
C ARG A 105 15.58 0.76 3.25
N PHE A 106 16.24 1.25 4.30
CA PHE A 106 15.59 1.95 5.43
C PHE A 106 14.52 1.13 6.17
N LYS A 107 14.69 -0.19 6.30
CA LYS A 107 13.74 -1.09 6.97
C LYS A 107 13.25 -0.60 8.34
N ASN A 108 14.09 0.04 9.14
CA ASN A 108 13.70 0.60 10.44
C ASN A 108 12.69 1.74 10.31
N ARG A 109 12.89 2.63 9.33
CA ARG A 109 11.95 3.74 9.04
C ARG A 109 10.63 3.20 8.52
N LEU A 110 10.67 2.24 7.61
CA LEU A 110 9.47 1.59 7.06
C LEU A 110 8.67 0.89 8.15
N ALA A 111 9.35 0.15 9.02
CA ALA A 111 8.74 -0.52 10.16
C ALA A 111 8.07 0.48 11.11
N SER A 112 8.75 1.59 11.42
CA SER A 112 8.22 2.61 12.32
C SER A 112 6.99 3.34 11.75
N LEU A 113 7.03 3.70 10.47
CA LEU A 113 5.89 4.31 9.77
C LEU A 113 4.68 3.38 9.80
N LEU A 114 4.86 2.12 9.37
CA LEU A 114 3.76 1.15 9.35
C LEU A 114 3.21 0.86 10.75
N ALA A 115 4.09 0.64 11.74
CA ALA A 115 3.67 0.33 13.10
C ALA A 115 2.90 1.48 13.74
N ARG A 116 3.36 2.72 13.54
CA ARG A 116 2.66 3.92 14.00
C ARG A 116 1.29 4.03 13.34
N THR A 117 1.20 3.86 12.02
CA THR A 117 -0.09 3.89 11.31
C THR A 117 -1.05 2.82 11.82
N ILE A 118 -0.60 1.58 12.01
CA ILE A 118 -1.44 0.50 12.54
C ILE A 118 -1.96 0.85 13.94
N VAL A 119 -1.09 1.34 14.84
CA VAL A 119 -1.49 1.68 16.21
C VAL A 119 -2.39 2.91 16.24
N GLU A 120 -2.16 3.91 15.39
CA GLU A 120 -2.98 5.12 15.34
C GLU A 120 -4.40 4.83 14.82
N ILE A 121 -4.52 3.98 13.81
CA ILE A 121 -5.81 3.58 13.24
C ILE A 121 -6.52 2.59 14.18
N TYR A 122 -5.89 1.47 14.51
CA TYR A 122 -6.57 0.38 15.22
C TYR A 122 -6.50 0.50 16.74
N GLY A 123 -5.58 1.29 17.30
CA GLY A 123 -5.45 1.49 18.74
C GLY A 123 -6.62 2.27 19.36
N GLN A 124 -7.39 2.98 18.54
CA GLN A 124 -8.64 3.65 18.94
C GLN A 124 -9.89 2.83 18.60
N SER A 125 -9.75 1.53 18.32
CA SER A 125 -10.82 0.65 17.81
C SER A 125 -11.48 1.15 16.53
N ARG A 126 -10.77 1.98 15.75
CA ARG A 126 -11.24 2.44 14.44
C ARG A 126 -10.81 1.43 13.37
N THR A 127 -11.62 1.34 12.33
CA THR A 127 -11.29 0.61 11.11
C THR A 127 -10.92 1.60 10.01
N ILE A 128 -10.13 1.18 9.01
CA ILE A 128 -9.83 2.05 7.87
C ILE A 128 -11.13 2.43 7.16
N ARG A 129 -12.06 1.48 7.02
CA ARG A 129 -13.40 1.74 6.51
C ARG A 129 -14.15 2.79 7.35
N GLY A 130 -14.08 2.70 8.67
CA GLY A 130 -14.69 3.67 9.58
C GLY A 130 -14.09 5.07 9.42
N PHE A 131 -12.79 5.17 9.20
CA PHE A 131 -12.10 6.43 8.91
C PHE A 131 -12.57 7.05 7.58
N CYS A 132 -12.64 6.26 6.50
CA CYS A 132 -13.10 6.71 5.19
C CYS A 132 -14.60 7.07 5.14
N SER A 133 -15.40 6.52 6.07
CA SER A 133 -16.85 6.77 6.14
C SER A 133 -17.23 8.02 6.95
N MET A 134 -16.27 8.66 7.62
CA MET A 134 -16.54 9.86 8.41
C MET A 134 -16.84 11.06 7.48
N PRO A 135 -17.98 11.76 7.64
CA PRO A 135 -18.43 12.83 6.74
C PRO A 135 -17.60 14.14 6.80
N GLY A 136 -16.44 14.15 7.48
CA GLY A 136 -15.65 15.35 7.77
C GLY A 136 -14.69 15.84 6.70
N MET A 137 -14.53 15.15 5.55
CA MET A 137 -13.62 15.57 4.47
C MET A 137 -14.24 15.54 3.07
N ARG A 138 -15.53 15.88 2.94
CA ARG A 138 -16.14 16.26 1.63
C ARG A 138 -16.14 17.78 1.38
N GLY A 139 -15.41 18.56 2.17
CA GLY A 139 -15.31 20.01 2.02
C GLY A 139 -13.94 20.44 1.51
N LYS A 140 -13.93 21.18 0.40
CA LYS A 140 -12.79 21.84 -0.29
C LYS A 140 -12.13 21.08 -1.43
N LEU A 141 -12.93 20.56 -2.36
CA LEU A 141 -12.59 20.65 -3.78
C LEU A 141 -13.66 21.53 -4.41
N GLY A 142 -13.22 22.70 -4.86
CA GLY A 142 -14.07 23.72 -5.47
C GLY A 142 -14.92 23.13 -6.58
N LYS A 143 -16.21 23.46 -6.55
CA LYS A 143 -17.00 23.44 -7.78
C LYS A 143 -16.54 24.62 -8.66
N PRO A 144 -16.57 24.46 -9.99
CA PRO A 144 -16.34 25.56 -10.92
C PRO A 144 -17.33 26.71 -10.71
#